data_AF-A0A507CWX3-F1
#
_entry.id   AF-A0A507CWX3-F1
#
_cell.length_a   1.000
_cell.length_b   1.000
_cell.length_c   1.000
_cell.angle_alpha   90.00
_cell.angle_beta   90.00
_cell.angle_gamma   90.00
#
_symmetry.space_group_name_H-M   'P 1'
#
loop_
_entity.id
_entity.type
_entity.pdbx_description
1 polymer ?
#
loop_
_entity_poly.entity_id
_entity_poly.type
_entity_poly.pdbx_seq_one_letter_code
_entity_poly.pdbx_strand_id
1 'polypeptide(L)'
;LFLTDWAIKNLQGSIPGSAYLHVTCPQGKCYGVLAVTRICLATSLFHLLLALLMLNTKNSRDWRASVQNGFWGFKLISWAGLVAGAFFLPNEFVVAWRTYVDMPGAAIFIQIQFLLLIDCAYATSESLMEAYEGTDDKLLCVCVLLVLTYKEALSILEGAVPISVLK
;
A
#
# COMPACT_ATOMS: atom_id res chain seq x y z
N LEU A 1 -0.79 16.09 -0.76
CA LEU A 1 0.47 16.51 -0.11
C LEU A 1 0.22 17.92 0.40
N PHE A 2 -0.17 18.07 1.67
CA PHE A 2 -0.54 19.36 2.27
C PHE A 2 0.67 19.93 3.03
N LEU A 3 1.73 20.27 2.28
CA LEU A 3 2.82 21.06 2.87
C LEU A 3 2.44 22.52 2.67
N THR A 4 2.26 23.25 3.76
CA THR A 4 2.13 24.71 3.74
C THR A 4 3.38 25.32 3.12
N ASP A 5 3.24 26.41 2.36
CA ASP A 5 4.35 27.05 1.64
C ASP A 5 5.55 27.41 2.55
N TRP A 6 5.29 27.68 3.83
CA TRP A 6 6.30 27.90 4.87
C TRP A 6 7.21 26.68 5.12
N ALA A 7 6.62 25.48 5.14
CA ALA A 7 7.35 24.24 5.39
C ALA A 7 8.25 23.88 4.20
N ILE A 8 7.77 24.11 2.97
CA ILE A 8 8.53 23.85 1.73
C ILE A 8 9.79 24.72 1.68
N LYS A 9 9.65 26.01 2.00
CA LYS A 9 10.75 26.98 1.95
C LYS A 9 11.88 26.66 2.95
N ASN A 10 11.54 26.19 4.15
CA ASN A 10 12.52 25.82 5.16
C ASN A 10 13.19 24.46 4.89
N LEU A 11 12.48 23.53 4.23
CA LEU A 11 13.02 22.20 3.91
C LEU A 11 13.96 22.21 2.69
N GLN A 12 13.71 23.07 1.69
CA GLN A 12 14.56 23.20 0.49
C GLN A 12 16.00 23.58 0.80
N GLY A 13 16.24 24.39 1.84
CA GLY A 13 17.58 24.82 2.25
C GLY A 13 18.40 23.77 3.00
N SER A 14 17.78 22.69 3.48
CA SER A 14 18.42 21.76 4.44
C SER A 14 18.71 20.36 3.90
N ILE A 15 18.36 20.06 2.64
CA ILE A 15 18.47 18.71 2.05
C ILE A 15 19.34 18.74 0.78
N PRO A 16 20.55 18.16 0.78
CA PRO A 16 21.32 17.93 -0.43
C PRO A 16 20.61 16.85 -1.27
N GLY A 17 20.08 17.24 -2.43
CA GLY A 17 19.20 16.38 -3.26
C GLY A 17 17.77 16.92 -3.45
N SER A 18 17.45 18.09 -2.89
CA SER A 18 16.16 18.77 -3.08
C SER A 18 15.82 19.08 -4.55
N ALA A 19 16.78 19.01 -5.46
CA ALA A 19 16.58 19.12 -6.92
C ALA A 19 15.57 18.10 -7.48
N TYR A 20 15.45 16.91 -6.88
CA TYR A 20 14.44 15.90 -7.27
C TYR A 20 13.11 16.05 -6.52
N LEU A 21 13.08 16.88 -5.47
CA LEU A 21 11.92 17.19 -4.64
C LEU A 21 11.37 18.59 -4.97
N HIS A 22 11.62 19.10 -6.17
CA HIS A 22 10.97 20.30 -6.68
C HIS A 22 9.66 19.92 -7.39
N VAL A 23 8.58 19.74 -6.63
CA VAL A 23 7.21 19.81 -7.18
C VAL A 23 6.83 21.29 -7.32
N THR A 24 7.58 22.02 -8.13
CA THR A 24 7.31 23.43 -8.49
C THR A 24 7.18 23.49 -10.00
N CYS A 25 5.96 23.29 -10.51
CA CYS A 25 5.65 23.50 -11.92
C CYS A 25 5.45 25.01 -12.16
N PRO A 26 6.27 25.66 -13.00
CA PRO A 26 6.25 27.12 -13.13
C PRO A 26 5.02 27.69 -13.87
N GLN A 27 4.20 26.89 -14.58
CA GLN A 27 3.00 27.37 -15.30
C GLN A 27 1.82 26.37 -15.37
N GLY A 28 1.58 25.53 -14.36
CA GLY A 28 0.32 24.77 -14.32
C GLY A 28 0.36 23.44 -13.57
N LYS A 29 -0.82 23.06 -13.08
CA LYS A 29 -1.19 21.86 -12.30
C LYS A 29 -0.20 20.68 -12.44
N CYS A 30 0.33 20.18 -11.32
CA CYS A 30 1.23 19.02 -11.29
C CYS A 30 0.58 17.77 -11.90
N TYR A 31 0.97 17.42 -13.12
CA TYR A 31 0.33 16.33 -13.88
C TYR A 31 0.61 14.94 -13.32
N GLY A 32 1.78 14.72 -12.70
CA GLY A 32 2.18 13.39 -12.19
C GLY A 32 1.28 12.88 -11.06
N VAL A 33 1.06 13.69 -10.01
CA VAL A 33 0.20 13.30 -8.88
C VAL A 33 -1.23 13.07 -9.34
N LEU A 34 -1.73 13.93 -10.23
CA LEU A 34 -3.09 13.82 -10.74
C LEU A 34 -3.28 12.61 -11.66
N ALA A 35 -2.28 12.25 -12.46
CA ALA A 35 -2.29 11.05 -13.29
C ALA A 35 -2.36 9.77 -12.45
N VAL A 36 -1.55 9.67 -11.40
CA VAL A 36 -1.58 8.51 -10.48
C VAL A 36 -2.93 8.40 -9.80
N THR A 37 -3.50 9.52 -9.31
CA THR A 37 -4.84 9.50 -8.69
C THR A 37 -5.92 9.00 -9.64
N ARG A 38 -5.85 9.28 -10.95
CA ARG A 38 -6.80 8.74 -11.95
C ARG A 38 -6.67 7.23 -12.12
N ILE A 39 -5.45 6.71 -12.18
CA ILE A 39 -5.20 5.27 -12.28
C ILE A 39 -5.67 4.56 -11.00
N CYS A 40 -5.42 5.16 -9.83
CA CYS A 40 -5.91 4.65 -8.55
C CYS A 40 -7.45 4.68 -8.47
N LEU A 41 -8.08 5.74 -8.98
CA LEU A 41 -9.55 5.84 -9.08
C LEU A 41 -10.13 4.77 -10.01
N ALA A 42 -9.52 4.53 -11.17
CA ALA A 42 -9.95 3.46 -12.08
C ALA A 42 -9.80 2.08 -11.42
N THR A 43 -8.69 1.87 -10.70
CA THR A 43 -8.41 0.63 -9.98
C THR A 43 -9.40 0.41 -8.83
N SER A 44 -9.72 1.44 -8.06
CA SER A 44 -10.70 1.33 -6.97
C SER A 44 -12.10 1.07 -7.50
N LEU A 45 -12.51 1.74 -8.58
CA LEU A 45 -13.80 1.50 -9.24
C LEU A 45 -13.88 0.07 -9.80
N PHE A 46 -12.82 -0.43 -10.43
CA PHE A 46 -12.75 -1.80 -10.93
C PHE A 46 -12.99 -2.83 -9.82
N HIS A 47 -12.31 -2.70 -8.68
CA HIS A 47 -12.48 -3.60 -7.55
C HIS A 47 -13.84 -3.43 -6.87
N LEU A 48 -14.39 -2.21 -6.81
CA LEU A 48 -15.73 -1.96 -6.30
C LEU A 48 -16.78 -2.66 -7.16
N LEU A 49 -16.69 -2.57 -8.48
CA LEU A 49 -17.60 -3.26 -9.40
C LEU A 49 -17.53 -4.78 -9.24
N LEU A 50 -16.32 -5.34 -9.08
CA LEU A 50 -16.15 -6.75 -8.79
C LEU A 50 -16.73 -7.14 -7.42
N ALA A 51 -16.54 -6.31 -6.39
CA ALA A 51 -17.11 -6.54 -5.07
C ALA A 51 -18.65 -6.52 -5.11
N LEU A 52 -19.25 -5.58 -5.84
CA LEU A 52 -20.69 -5.51 -6.06
C LEU A 52 -21.22 -6.74 -6.81
N LEU A 53 -20.48 -7.24 -7.82
CA LEU A 53 -20.84 -8.47 -8.54
C LEU A 53 -20.86 -9.70 -7.62
N MET A 54 -19.97 -9.73 -6.61
CA MET A 54 -19.88 -10.79 -5.62
C MET A 54 -20.86 -10.65 -4.46
N LEU A 55 -21.70 -9.60 -4.42
CA LEU A 55 -22.73 -9.51 -3.38
C LEU A 55 -23.72 -10.67 -3.49
N ASN A 56 -24.03 -11.26 -2.33
CA ASN A 56 -24.96 -12.38 -2.16
C ASN A 56 -24.52 -13.70 -2.85
N THR A 57 -23.23 -13.92 -3.08
CA THR A 57 -22.72 -15.26 -3.45
C THR A 57 -22.65 -16.14 -2.21
N LYS A 58 -23.34 -17.28 -2.22
CA LYS A 58 -23.40 -18.19 -1.07
C LYS A 58 -22.58 -19.45 -1.27
N ASN A 59 -22.20 -19.77 -2.51
CA ASN A 59 -21.54 -21.02 -2.82
C ASN A 59 -20.42 -20.84 -3.85
N SER A 60 -19.29 -21.52 -3.64
CA SER A 60 -18.11 -21.43 -4.53
C SER A 60 -18.31 -22.09 -5.90
N ARG A 61 -19.44 -22.74 -6.13
CA ARG A 61 -19.85 -23.32 -7.42
C ARG A 61 -20.62 -22.34 -8.32
N ASP A 62 -20.95 -21.15 -7.81
CA ASP A 62 -21.65 -20.15 -8.61
C ASP A 62 -20.75 -19.67 -9.76
N TRP A 63 -21.34 -19.42 -10.93
CA TRP A 63 -20.60 -18.92 -12.11
C TRP A 63 -19.80 -17.63 -11.80
N ARG A 64 -20.27 -16.86 -10.82
CA ARG A 64 -19.62 -15.65 -10.28
C ARG A 64 -18.25 -15.95 -9.65
N ALA A 65 -18.10 -17.09 -8.98
CA ALA A 65 -16.81 -17.52 -8.44
C ALA A 65 -15.79 -17.84 -9.56
N SER A 66 -16.26 -18.32 -10.72
CA SER A 66 -15.41 -18.50 -11.90
C SER A 66 -14.95 -17.16 -12.48
N VAL A 67 -15.79 -16.12 -12.43
CA VAL A 67 -15.38 -14.75 -12.81
C VAL A 67 -14.36 -14.19 -11.82
N GLN A 68 -14.52 -14.42 -10.51
CA GLN A 68 -13.56 -13.93 -9.51
C GLN A 68 -12.20 -14.63 -9.61
N ASN A 69 -12.16 -15.95 -9.76
CA ASN A 69 -10.91 -16.72 -9.80
C ASN A 69 -10.30 -16.85 -11.21
N GLY A 70 -11.10 -16.65 -12.27
CA GLY A 70 -10.71 -16.81 -13.66
C GLY A 70 -10.80 -15.52 -14.49
N PHE A 71 -10.81 -15.66 -15.82
CA PHE A 71 -11.05 -14.58 -16.80
C PHE A 71 -10.15 -13.33 -16.69
N TRP A 72 -8.84 -13.53 -16.47
CA TRP A 72 -7.86 -12.45 -16.37
C TRP A 72 -7.78 -11.54 -17.61
N GLY A 73 -7.92 -12.11 -18.81
CA GLY A 73 -7.89 -11.31 -20.05
C GLY A 73 -9.00 -10.26 -20.11
N PHE A 74 -10.24 -10.66 -19.81
CA PHE A 74 -11.37 -9.73 -19.76
C PHE A 74 -11.18 -8.67 -18.67
N LYS A 75 -10.72 -9.07 -17.48
CA LYS A 75 -10.43 -8.15 -16.36
C LYS A 75 -9.42 -7.07 -16.75
N LEU A 76 -8.33 -7.45 -17.41
CA LEU A 76 -7.30 -6.49 -17.86
C LEU A 76 -7.86 -5.51 -18.89
N ILE A 77 -8.67 -5.98 -19.84
CA ILE A 77 -9.31 -5.12 -20.84
C ILE A 77 -10.30 -4.15 -20.16
N SER A 78 -11.15 -4.65 -19.25
CA SER A 78 -12.08 -3.81 -18.50
C SER A 78 -11.36 -2.76 -17.65
N TRP A 79 -10.29 -3.15 -16.97
CA TRP A 79 -9.47 -2.23 -16.17
C TRP A 79 -8.80 -1.17 -17.05
N ALA A 80 -8.19 -1.56 -18.19
CA ALA A 80 -7.61 -0.60 -19.14
C ALA A 80 -8.66 0.39 -19.68
N GLY A 81 -9.89 -0.09 -19.95
CA GLY A 81 -11.02 0.76 -20.33
C GLY A 81 -11.41 1.76 -19.25
N LEU A 82 -11.43 1.35 -17.98
CA LEU A 82 -11.69 2.25 -16.84
C LEU A 82 -10.55 3.26 -16.65
N VAL A 83 -9.30 2.85 -16.84
CA VAL A 83 -8.14 3.76 -16.79
C VAL A 83 -8.25 4.82 -17.88
N ALA A 84 -8.53 4.41 -19.13
CA ALA A 84 -8.78 5.35 -20.23
C ALA A 84 -9.97 6.28 -19.92
N GLY A 85 -11.06 5.73 -19.38
CA GLY A 85 -12.23 6.48 -18.91
C GLY A 85 -11.90 7.54 -17.86
N ALA A 86 -10.99 7.23 -16.92
CA ALA A 86 -10.61 8.13 -15.84
C ALA A 86 -9.86 9.38 -16.33
N PHE A 87 -9.26 9.35 -17.53
CA PHE A 87 -8.63 10.54 -18.12
C PHE A 87 -9.65 11.58 -18.63
N PHE A 88 -10.89 11.17 -18.92
CA PHE A 88 -11.96 12.09 -19.32
C PHE A 88 -12.58 12.83 -18.14
N LEU A 89 -12.26 12.45 -16.89
CA LEU A 89 -12.80 13.09 -15.68
C LEU A 89 -12.13 14.46 -15.41
N PRO A 90 -12.92 15.48 -15.03
CA PRO A 90 -12.40 16.80 -14.72
C PRO A 90 -11.52 16.78 -13.46
N ASN A 91 -10.50 17.64 -13.44
CA ASN A 91 -9.51 17.69 -12.37
C ASN A 91 -10.14 17.89 -10.98
N GLU A 92 -11.18 18.72 -10.89
CA GLU A 92 -11.84 19.04 -9.62
C GLU A 92 -12.53 17.81 -9.00
N PHE A 93 -13.12 16.94 -9.83
CA PHE A 93 -13.71 15.69 -9.37
C PHE A 93 -12.65 14.72 -8.81
N VAL A 94 -11.52 14.58 -9.50
CA VAL A 94 -10.42 13.70 -9.07
C VAL A 94 -9.82 14.18 -7.75
N VAL A 95 -9.70 15.49 -7.55
CA VAL A 95 -9.22 16.07 -6.28
C VAL A 95 -10.24 15.89 -5.15
N ALA A 96 -11.53 16.05 -5.43
CA ALA A 96 -12.60 15.80 -4.45
C ALA A 96 -12.62 14.33 -4.02
N TRP A 97 -12.62 13.39 -4.97
CA TRP A 97 -12.53 11.96 -4.70
C TRP A 97 -11.33 11.62 -3.82
N ARG A 98 -10.16 12.17 -4.15
CA ARG A 98 -8.93 11.95 -3.39
C ARG A 98 -9.07 12.39 -1.93
N THR A 99 -9.71 13.53 -1.71
CA THR A 99 -9.83 14.13 -0.38
C THR A 99 -10.85 13.40 0.48
N TYR A 100 -12.01 13.05 -0.08
CA TYR A 100 -13.12 12.51 0.69
C TYR A 100 -13.15 10.99 0.77
N VAL A 101 -12.62 10.27 -0.22
CA VAL A 101 -12.73 8.80 -0.30
C VAL A 101 -11.37 8.13 -0.18
N ASP A 102 -10.40 8.55 -0.99
CA ASP A 102 -9.07 7.91 -1.05
C ASP A 102 -8.28 8.08 0.26
N MET A 103 -8.24 9.29 0.82
CA MET A 103 -7.51 9.58 2.06
C MET A 103 -8.03 8.80 3.27
N PRO A 104 -9.35 8.84 3.59
CA PRO A 104 -9.89 8.02 4.67
C PRO A 104 -9.77 6.52 4.41
N GLY A 105 -9.98 6.09 3.15
CA GLY A 105 -9.82 4.70 2.76
C GLY A 105 -8.41 4.17 2.98
N ALA A 106 -7.39 4.95 2.65
CA ALA A 106 -5.98 4.61 2.89
C ALA A 106 -5.67 4.51 4.39
N ALA A 107 -6.24 5.41 5.22
CA ALA A 107 -6.07 5.35 6.67
C ALA A 107 -6.64 4.04 7.25
N ILE A 108 -7.84 3.64 6.84
CA ILE A 108 -8.46 2.38 7.26
C ILE A 108 -7.66 1.17 6.75
N PHE A 109 -7.20 1.21 5.50
CA PHE A 109 -6.42 0.14 4.89
C PHE A 109 -5.13 -0.15 5.67
N ILE A 110 -4.43 0.89 6.13
CA ILE A 110 -3.23 0.73 6.96
C ILE A 110 -3.56 0.03 8.29
N GLN A 111 -4.70 0.35 8.92
CA GLN A 111 -5.11 -0.32 10.16
C GLN A 111 -5.36 -1.82 9.93
N ILE A 112 -6.05 -2.17 8.85
CA ILE A 112 -6.29 -3.57 8.48
C ILE A 112 -4.96 -4.28 8.17
N GLN A 113 -4.07 -3.63 7.42
CA GLN A 113 -2.77 -4.20 7.07
C GLN A 113 -1.91 -4.48 8.31
N PHE A 114 -1.99 -3.62 9.33
CA PHE A 114 -1.31 -3.82 10.61
C PHE A 114 -1.83 -5.06 11.34
N LEU A 115 -3.16 -5.25 11.42
CA LEU A 115 -3.75 -6.45 12.01
C LEU A 115 -3.33 -7.73 11.27
N LEU A 116 -3.39 -7.72 9.94
CA LEU A 116 -2.96 -8.87 9.12
C LEU A 116 -1.49 -9.22 9.32
N LEU A 117 -0.63 -8.23 9.59
CA LEU A 117 0.79 -8.48 9.88
C LEU A 117 0.98 -9.12 11.26
N ILE A 118 0.22 -8.69 12.26
CA ILE A 118 0.22 -9.31 13.59
C ILE A 118 -0.24 -10.77 13.49
N ASP A 119 -1.34 -11.02 12.80
CA ASP A 119 -1.88 -12.37 12.62
C ASP A 119 -0.89 -13.28 11.87
N CYS A 120 -0.24 -12.76 10.83
CA CYS A 120 0.81 -13.46 10.10
C CYS A 120 2.03 -13.78 10.99
N ALA A 121 2.41 -12.85 11.89
CA ALA A 121 3.51 -13.06 12.83
C ALA A 121 3.19 -14.19 13.81
N TYR A 122 1.99 -14.20 14.41
CA TYR A 122 1.54 -15.28 15.30
C TYR A 122 1.49 -16.62 14.59
N ALA A 123 0.88 -16.68 13.40
CA ALA A 123 0.82 -17.91 12.61
C ALA A 123 2.23 -18.43 12.24
N THR A 124 3.16 -17.53 11.94
CA THR A 124 4.56 -17.89 11.69
C THR A 124 5.23 -18.42 12.95
N SER A 125 5.02 -17.79 14.12
CA SER A 125 5.57 -18.26 15.39
C SER A 125 5.05 -19.64 15.80
N GLU A 126 3.76 -19.90 15.65
CA GLU A 126 3.15 -21.21 15.92
C GLU A 126 3.74 -22.28 14.99
N SER A 127 3.77 -22.00 13.68
CA SER A 127 4.34 -22.94 12.69
C SER A 127 5.82 -23.26 12.96
N LEU A 128 6.58 -22.29 13.46
CA LEU A 128 7.99 -22.48 13.82
C LEU A 128 8.14 -23.32 15.10
N MET A 129 7.26 -23.13 16.08
CA MET A 129 7.25 -23.91 17.31
C MET A 129 6.89 -25.37 17.04
N GLU A 130 5.88 -25.63 16.21
CA GLU A 130 5.53 -26.99 15.75
C GLU A 130 6.71 -27.65 15.01
N ALA A 131 7.40 -26.92 14.14
CA ALA A 131 8.57 -27.42 13.43
C ALA A 131 9.75 -27.74 14.37
N TYR A 132 9.94 -26.95 15.43
CA TYR A 132 10.97 -27.18 16.45
C TYR A 132 10.70 -28.42 17.30
N GLU A 133 9.43 -28.69 17.61
CA GLU A 133 9.03 -29.89 18.36
C GLU A 133 9.10 -31.16 17.51
N GLY A 134 8.81 -31.07 16.21
CA GLY A 134 8.79 -32.22 15.29
C GLY A 134 10.13 -32.62 14.67
N THR A 135 11.17 -31.79 14.78
CA THR A 135 12.48 -32.02 14.11
C THR A 135 13.58 -32.33 15.13
N ASP A 136 14.36 -33.39 14.90
CA ASP A 136 15.54 -33.73 15.73
C ASP A 136 16.69 -32.72 15.55
N ASP A 137 16.87 -32.18 14.34
CA ASP A 137 17.86 -31.16 14.01
C ASP A 137 17.31 -29.74 14.24
N LYS A 138 17.52 -29.24 15.45
CA LYS A 138 16.96 -27.98 15.96
C LYS A 138 17.74 -26.74 15.51
N LEU A 139 18.84 -26.91 14.80
CA LEU A 139 19.77 -25.84 14.45
C LEU A 139 19.11 -24.77 13.56
N LEU A 140 18.33 -25.18 12.56
CA LEU A 140 17.65 -24.25 11.65
C LEU A 140 16.61 -23.38 12.37
N CYS A 141 15.81 -23.97 13.27
CA CYS A 141 14.81 -23.24 14.05
C CYS A 141 15.47 -22.24 15.02
N VAL A 142 16.56 -22.64 15.68
CA VAL A 142 17.32 -21.76 16.56
C VAL A 142 17.96 -20.60 15.78
N CYS A 143 18.50 -20.86 14.58
CA CYS A 143 19.04 -19.82 13.71
C CYS A 143 17.96 -18.80 13.29
N VAL A 144 16.74 -19.26 12.94
CA VAL A 144 15.63 -18.36 12.59
C VAL A 144 15.23 -17.49 13.79
N LEU A 145 15.09 -18.07 14.99
CA LEU A 145 14.77 -17.32 16.22
C LEU A 145 15.86 -16.29 16.58
N LEU A 146 17.13 -16.67 16.46
CA LEU A 146 18.26 -15.75 16.70
C LEU A 146 18.30 -14.62 15.67
N VAL A 147 18.03 -14.89 14.40
CA VAL A 147 17.99 -13.85 13.36
C VAL A 147 16.82 -12.89 13.59
N LEU A 148 15.64 -13.39 13.95
CA LEU A 148 14.48 -12.54 14.24
C LEU A 148 14.74 -11.64 15.45
N THR A 149 15.17 -12.21 16.58
CA THR A 149 15.50 -11.44 17.79
C THR A 149 16.64 -10.45 17.57
N TYR A 150 17.68 -10.83 16.81
CA TYR A 150 18.78 -9.92 16.46
C TYR A 150 18.31 -8.77 15.58
N LYS A 151 17.46 -9.01 14.57
CA LYS A 151 16.93 -7.95 13.71
C LYS A 151 16.04 -6.97 14.46
N GLU A 152 15.19 -7.47 15.35
CA GLU A 152 14.38 -6.61 16.23
C GLU A 152 15.28 -5.74 17.12
N ALA A 153 16.28 -6.35 17.79
CA ALA A 153 17.24 -5.60 18.61
C ALA A 153 18.04 -4.56 17.82
N LEU A 154 18.47 -4.88 16.60
CA LEU A 154 19.20 -3.96 15.72
C LEU A 154 18.30 -2.79 15.27
N SER A 155 17.05 -3.05 14.91
CA SER A 155 16.11 -2.00 14.51
C SER A 155 15.78 -1.04 15.66
N ILE A 156 15.69 -1.54 16.90
CA ILE A 156 15.54 -0.71 18.10
C ILE A 156 16.80 0.12 18.32
N LEU A 157 17.99 -0.46 18.12
CA LEU A 157 19.26 0.26 18.27
C LEU A 157 19.42 1.36 17.22
N GLU A 158 19.15 1.07 15.94
CA GLU A 158 19.20 2.04 14.84
C GLU A 158 18.10 3.11 14.96
N GLY A 159 16.90 2.72 15.40
CA GLY A 159 15.80 3.65 15.66
C GLY A 159 15.99 4.52 16.92
N ALA A 160 16.80 4.06 17.88
CA ALA A 160 17.18 4.82 19.06
C ALA A 160 18.32 5.83 18.80
N VAL A 161 19.00 5.76 17.65
CA VAL A 161 19.95 6.79 17.23
C VAL A 161 19.15 7.99 16.72
N PRO A 162 19.14 9.14 17.45
CA PRO A 162 18.42 10.31 16.97
C PRO A 162 19.07 10.79 15.67
N ILE A 163 18.22 11.10 14.68
CA ILE A 163 18.58 11.61 13.34
C ILE A 163 19.52 12.85 13.39
N SER A 164 19.65 13.51 14.56
CA SER A 164 20.58 14.61 14.81
C SER A 164 22.05 14.22 14.99
N VAL A 165 22.38 12.94 15.22
CA VAL A 165 23.76 12.45 15.42
C VAL A 165 24.38 11.90 14.11
N LEU A 166 23.56 11.67 13.09
CA LEU A 166 23.98 11.22 11.74
C LEU A 166 24.22 12.38 10.77
N LYS A 167 24.32 13.63 11.25
CA LYS A 167 24.70 14.81 10.47
C LYS A 167 26.09 15.29 10.84
#